data_AF-A0AAD8YK02-F1
#
_entry.id   AF-A0AAD8YK02-F1
#
_cell.length_a   1.000
_cell.length_b   1.000
_cell.length_c   1.000
_cell.angle_alpha   90.00
_cell.angle_beta   90.00
_cell.angle_gamma   90.00
#
_symmetry.space_group_name_H-M   'P 1'
#
loop_
_entity.id
_entity.type
_entity.pdbx_description
1 polymer ?
#
loop_
_entity_poly.entity_id
_entity_poly.type
_entity_poly.pdbx_seq_one_letter_code
_entity_poly.pdbx_strand_id
1 'polypeptide(L)'
;MRSLLVADHNGDTPLHCACLAANYDVIELLLAQYPTAPVGERNVNDELPVQILLKHDEPENDGYMSSMFLLLRANPEMWMNDMNLVLALTS
;
A
#
# COMPACT_ATOMS: atom_id res chain seq x y z
N MET A 1 -13.93 2.03 18.73
CA MET A 1 -14.08 2.22 17.28
C MET A 1 -13.00 1.41 16.59
N ARG A 2 -13.36 0.33 15.87
CA ARG A 2 -12.41 -0.64 15.26
C ARG A 2 -12.69 -0.91 13.76
N SER A 3 -13.61 -0.16 13.16
CA SER A 3 -14.17 -0.48 11.83
C SER A 3 -13.27 -0.08 10.65
N LEU A 4 -12.23 0.71 10.85
CA LEU A 4 -11.44 1.33 9.77
C LEU A 4 -10.19 0.51 9.36
N LEU A 5 -10.02 -0.69 9.90
CA LEU A 5 -8.92 -1.61 9.54
C LEU A 5 -9.43 -2.96 9.01
N VAL A 6 -10.74 -3.09 8.78
CA VAL A 6 -11.36 -4.34 8.32
C VAL A 6 -11.32 -4.36 6.80
N ALA A 7 -10.90 -5.50 6.25
CA ALA A 7 -10.92 -5.74 4.81
C ALA A 7 -12.35 -5.90 4.28
N ASP A 8 -12.56 -5.53 3.03
CA ASP A 8 -13.83 -5.78 2.33
C ASP A 8 -13.96 -7.25 1.89
N HIS A 9 -14.96 -7.54 1.05
CA HIS A 9 -15.20 -8.90 0.54
C HIS A 9 -14.08 -9.43 -0.36
N ASN A 10 -13.24 -8.55 -0.92
CA ASN A 10 -12.07 -8.89 -1.74
C ASN A 10 -10.79 -8.98 -0.91
N GLY A 11 -10.87 -8.87 0.42
CA GLY A 11 -9.69 -8.78 1.26
C GLY A 11 -8.98 -7.42 1.15
N ASP A 12 -9.56 -6.45 0.46
CA ASP A 12 -8.98 -5.12 0.33
C ASP A 12 -9.22 -4.35 1.63
N THR A 13 -8.12 -4.09 2.34
CA THR A 13 -8.11 -3.14 3.46
C THR A 13 -8.30 -1.71 2.93
N PRO A 14 -8.69 -0.74 3.77
CA PRO A 14 -8.79 0.65 3.33
C PRO A 14 -7.51 1.20 2.69
N LEU A 15 -6.35 0.64 3.06
CA LEU A 15 -5.08 0.99 2.45
C LEU A 15 -4.92 0.44 1.01
N HIS A 16 -5.45 -0.75 0.71
CA HIS A 16 -5.53 -1.26 -0.66
C HIS A 16 -6.37 -0.32 -1.53
N CYS A 17 -7.54 0.08 -1.04
CA CYS A 17 -8.42 1.02 -1.76
C CYS A 17 -7.75 2.39 -2.00
N ALA A 18 -7.02 2.91 -1.01
CA ALA A 18 -6.30 4.17 -1.14
C ALA A 18 -5.14 4.08 -2.16
N CYS A 19 -4.44 2.95 -2.20
CA CYS A 19 -3.40 2.65 -3.19
C CYS A 19 -3.98 2.47 -4.59
N LEU A 20 -5.13 1.81 -4.71
CA LEU A 20 -5.86 1.68 -5.97
C LEU A 20 -6.23 3.05 -6.56
N ALA A 21 -6.61 4.00 -5.70
CA ALA A 21 -6.89 5.37 -6.10
C ALA A 21 -5.65 6.26 -6.29
N ALA A 22 -4.44 5.75 -6.02
CA ALA A 22 -3.19 6.51 -5.99
C ALA A 22 -3.29 7.84 -5.19
N ASN A 23 -4.06 7.83 -4.09
CA ASN A 23 -4.40 9.04 -3.35
C ASN A 23 -3.48 9.23 -2.15
N TYR A 24 -2.43 10.04 -2.33
CA TYR A 24 -1.43 10.34 -1.30
C TYR A 24 -2.04 10.81 0.02
N ASP A 25 -2.96 11.78 -0.03
CA ASP A 25 -3.52 12.39 1.19
C ASP A 25 -4.26 11.35 2.05
N VAL A 26 -4.97 10.42 1.39
CA VAL A 26 -5.68 9.33 2.08
C VAL A 26 -4.69 8.30 2.63
N ILE A 27 -3.65 7.95 1.87
CA ILE A 27 -2.59 7.03 2.32
C ILE A 27 -1.87 7.62 3.54
N GLU A 28 -1.47 8.88 3.48
CA GLU A 28 -0.84 9.60 4.59
C GLU A 28 -1.73 9.64 5.82
N LEU A 29 -3.00 10.02 5.65
CA LEU A 29 -3.95 10.07 6.76
C LEU A 29 -4.14 8.71 7.42
N LEU A 30 -4.29 7.63 6.64
CA LEU A 30 -4.46 6.28 7.18
C LEU A 30 -3.24 5.84 7.99
N LEU A 31 -2.02 6.04 7.48
CA LEU A 31 -0.80 5.63 8.20
C LEU A 31 -0.48 6.53 9.40
N ALA A 32 -0.85 7.82 9.34
CA ALA A 32 -0.66 8.74 10.46
C ALA A 32 -1.64 8.48 11.60
N GLN A 33 -2.92 8.24 11.29
CA GLN A 33 -3.96 8.01 12.31
C GLN A 33 -3.95 6.56 12.83
N TYR A 34 -3.47 5.61 12.03
CA TYR A 34 -3.45 4.20 12.38
C TYR A 34 -2.06 3.61 12.16
N PRO A 35 -1.12 3.78 13.11
CA PRO A 35 0.23 3.22 13.01
C PRO A 35 0.26 1.68 12.94
N THR A 36 -0.82 1.03 13.40
CA THR A 36 -1.04 -0.42 13.31
C THR A 36 -1.81 -0.81 12.05
N ALA A 37 -1.90 0.08 11.04
CA ALA A 37 -2.57 -0.24 9.79
C ALA A 37 -1.89 -1.47 9.15
N PRO A 38 -2.68 -2.41 8.61
CA PRO A 38 -2.18 -3.64 8.04
C PRO A 38 -1.51 -3.42 6.66
N VAL A 39 -0.35 -2.77 6.66
CA VAL A 39 0.48 -2.50 5.47
C VAL A 39 1.04 -3.76 4.80
N GLY A 40 1.06 -4.87 5.55
CA GLY A 40 1.54 -6.17 5.12
C GLY A 40 0.44 -7.22 4.87
N GLU A 41 -0.84 -6.86 5.09
CA GLU A 41 -1.94 -7.79 4.76
C GLU A 41 -2.08 -7.88 3.24
N ARG A 42 -2.30 -9.11 2.76
CA ARG A 42 -2.55 -9.38 1.35
C ARG A 42 -4.05 -9.54 1.12
N ASN A 43 -4.55 -8.98 0.02
CA ASN A 43 -5.93 -9.19 -0.40
C ASN A 43 -6.15 -10.61 -0.98
N VAL A 44 -7.35 -10.90 -1.47
CA VAL A 44 -7.69 -12.24 -2.01
C VAL A 44 -6.89 -12.59 -3.28
N ASN A 45 -6.32 -11.59 -3.96
CA ASN A 45 -5.41 -11.77 -5.09
C ASN A 45 -3.94 -11.95 -4.65
N ASP A 46 -3.68 -12.12 -3.36
CA ASP A 46 -2.34 -12.21 -2.76
C ASP A 46 -1.51 -10.93 -2.93
N GLU A 47 -2.15 -9.76 -3.06
CA GLU A 47 -1.49 -8.49 -3.32
C GLU A 47 -1.41 -7.63 -2.07
N LEU A 48 -0.26 -6.96 -1.90
CA LEU A 48 -0.07 -5.90 -0.91
C LEU A 48 -0.64 -4.56 -1.40
N PRO A 49 -0.96 -3.61 -0.49
CA PRO A 49 -1.36 -2.27 -0.88
C PRO A 49 -0.35 -1.58 -1.81
N VAL A 50 0.95 -1.70 -1.53
CA VAL A 50 2.00 -1.10 -2.38
C VAL A 50 2.05 -1.74 -3.76
N GLN A 51 1.74 -3.05 -3.90
CA GLN A 51 1.72 -3.71 -5.20
C GLN A 51 0.56 -3.20 -6.06
N ILE A 52 -0.58 -2.86 -5.45
CA ILE A 52 -1.68 -2.19 -6.15
C ILE A 52 -1.25 -0.80 -6.65
N LEU A 53 -0.55 -0.02 -5.82
CA LEU A 53 -0.05 1.30 -6.23
C LEU A 53 0.89 1.18 -7.44
N LEU A 54 1.80 0.20 -7.44
CA LEU A 54 2.80 -0.02 -8.49
C LEU A 54 2.22 -0.44 -9.86
N LYS A 55 0.94 -0.83 -9.92
CA LYS A 55 0.26 -1.18 -11.18
C LYS A 55 -0.20 0.05 -11.98
N HIS A 56 -0.09 1.26 -11.42
CA HIS A 56 -0.43 2.49 -12.15
C HIS A 56 0.66 2.83 -13.17
N ASP A 57 0.26 3.06 -14.42
CA ASP A 57 1.15 3.43 -15.53
C ASP A 57 1.64 4.90 -15.47
N GLU A 58 1.10 5.71 -14.54
CA GLU A 58 1.34 7.15 -14.48
C GLU A 58 2.05 7.60 -13.18
N PRO A 59 3.39 7.52 -13.11
CA PRO A 59 4.18 8.03 -11.99
C PRO A 59 4.24 9.57 -11.94
N GLU A 60 3.60 10.29 -12.87
CA GLU A 60 3.61 11.75 -12.97
C GLU A 60 2.76 12.47 -11.91
N ASN A 61 1.99 11.72 -11.10
CA ASN A 61 1.32 12.30 -9.94
C ASN A 61 2.35 12.61 -8.84
N ASP A 62 2.45 13.88 -8.43
CA ASP A 62 3.34 14.37 -7.38
C ASP A 62 3.27 13.53 -6.08
N GLY A 63 2.10 12.94 -5.81
CA GLY A 63 1.86 12.08 -4.65
C GLY A 63 2.33 10.63 -4.80
N TYR A 64 2.60 10.14 -6.01
CA TYR A 64 2.87 8.73 -6.28
C TYR A 64 4.14 8.24 -5.58
N MET A 65 5.26 8.92 -5.84
CA MET A 65 6.56 8.54 -5.27
C MET A 65 6.52 8.65 -3.74
N SER A 66 5.90 9.71 -3.24
CA SER A 66 5.70 9.93 -1.80
C SER A 66 4.85 8.81 -1.17
N SER A 67 3.78 8.38 -1.84
CA SER A 67 2.93 7.27 -1.40
C SER A 67 3.72 5.96 -1.34
N MET A 68 4.51 5.67 -2.38
CA MET A 68 5.38 4.49 -2.42
C MET A 68 6.36 4.49 -1.25
N PHE A 69 7.06 5.62 -1.01
CA PHE A 69 7.99 5.73 0.11
C PHE A 69 7.30 5.59 1.47
N LEU A 70 6.11 6.17 1.63
CA LEU A 70 5.35 6.10 2.88
C LEU A 70 4.99 4.64 3.22
N LEU A 71 4.51 3.88 2.23
CA LEU A 71 4.13 2.48 2.37
C LEU A 71 5.35 1.59 2.67
N LEU A 72 6.46 1.78 1.94
CA LEU A 72 7.69 1.03 2.17
C LEU A 72 8.27 1.28 3.57
N ARG A 73 8.24 2.53 4.04
CA ARG A 73 8.70 2.87 5.40
C ARG A 73 7.82 2.28 6.49
N ALA A 74 6.51 2.20 6.24
CA ALA A 74 5.58 1.62 7.19
C ALA A 74 5.72 0.09 7.29
N ASN A 75 6.34 -0.57 6.31
CA ASN A 75 6.60 -2.02 6.33
C ASN A 75 8.08 -2.37 6.01
N PRO A 76 9.02 -2.15 6.95
CA PRO A 76 10.45 -2.36 6.74
C PRO A 76 10.85 -3.83 6.57
N GLU A 77 10.01 -4.81 6.94
CA GLU A 77 10.34 -6.23 6.78
C GLU A 77 10.12 -6.72 5.33
N MET A 78 9.32 -5.99 4.54
CA MET A 78 8.92 -6.34 3.18
C MET A 78 10.11 -6.41 2.20
N TRP A 79 11.03 -5.44 2.26
CA TRP A 79 12.16 -5.35 1.31
C TRP A 79 13.33 -6.29 1.66
N MET A 80 13.32 -6.89 2.86
CA MET A 80 14.37 -7.81 3.30
C MET A 80 14.07 -9.28 2.95
N ASN A 81 12.81 -9.65 2.77
CA ASN A 81 12.40 -11.04 2.58
C ASN A 81 11.86 -11.39 1.18
N ASP A 82 11.27 -10.43 0.45
CA ASP A 82 10.64 -10.71 -0.85
C ASP A 82 11.51 -10.26 -2.05
N MET A 83 12.30 -11.19 -2.60
CA MET A 83 13.04 -11.04 -3.87
C MET A 83 12.15 -10.64 -5.07
N ASN A 84 10.83 -10.79 -4.97
CA ASN A 84 9.86 -10.45 -6.02
C ASN A 84 9.55 -8.94 -6.10
N LEU A 85 9.67 -8.17 -5.00
CA LEU A 85 9.40 -6.74 -5.05
C LEU A 85 10.54 -5.97 -5.72
N VAL A 86 11.78 -6.42 -5.53
CA VAL A 86 12.97 -5.87 -6.21
C VAL A 86 12.85 -6.02 -7.73
N LEU A 87 12.32 -7.15 -8.21
CA LEU A 87 12.09 -7.39 -9.64
C LEU A 87 11.01 -6.47 -10.23
N ALA A 88 9.94 -6.17 -9.47
CA ALA A 88 8.88 -5.26 -9.87
C ALA A 88 9.30 -3.78 -9.85
N LEU A 89 10.31 -3.42 -9.05
CA LEU A 89 10.88 -2.06 -8.98
C LEU A 89 12.05 -1.82 -9.95
N THR A 90 12.55 -2.87 -10.63
CA THR A 90 13.72 -2.81 -11.52
C THR A 90 13.43 -3.16 -12.98
N SER A 91 12.16 -3.43 -13.32
CA SER A 91 11.67 -3.62 -14.70
C SER A 91 11.00 -2.35 -15.21
#